data_AF-A0A536YDG7-F1
#
_entry.id   AF-A0A536YDG7-F1
#
_cell.length_a   1.000
_cell.length_b   1.000
_cell.length_c   1.000
_cell.angle_alpha   90.00
_cell.angle_beta   90.00
_cell.angle_gamma   90.00
#
_symmetry.space_group_name_H-M   'P 1'
#
loop_
_entity.id
_entity.type
_entity.pdbx_description
1 polymer ?
#
loop_
_entity_poly.entity_id
_entity_poly.type
_entity_poly.pdbx_seq_one_letter_code
_entity_poly.pdbx_strand_id
1 'polypeptide(L)'
;FRESREKRYGMTLEEFGKDPEGATAAFRGALDPLRPVLVQNLFLGGNGPGYADYILFGTFQWSRCVSPARLLEPDDPVFAWRERLLQMHDGYAWKAKGYPVWT
;
A
#
# COMPACT_ATOMS: atom_id res chain seq x y z
N PHE A 1 -6.79 -13.25 -18.71
CA PHE A 1 -6.27 -12.12 -17.89
C PHE A 1 -5.21 -11.33 -18.66
N ARG A 2 -4.10 -11.96 -19.08
CA ARG A 2 -3.00 -11.29 -19.81
C ARG A 2 -3.49 -10.47 -21.01
N GLU A 3 -4.16 -11.11 -21.97
CA GLU A 3 -4.67 -10.45 -23.18
C GLU A 3 -5.52 -9.19 -22.89
N SER A 4 -6.39 -9.24 -21.88
CA SER A 4 -7.24 -8.08 -21.54
C SER A 4 -6.48 -6.96 -20.85
N ARG A 5 -5.36 -7.24 -20.17
CA ARG A 5 -4.50 -6.23 -19.56
C ARG A 5 -3.58 -5.59 -20.60
N GLU A 6 -2.97 -6.39 -21.45
CA GLU A 6 -2.09 -5.89 -22.53
C GLU A 6 -2.90 -5.03 -23.52
N LYS A 7 -4.12 -5.45 -23.89
CA LYS A 7 -5.04 -4.62 -24.68
C LYS A 7 -5.39 -3.29 -23.98
N ARG A 8 -5.57 -3.29 -22.66
CA ARG A 8 -5.90 -2.07 -21.89
C ARG A 8 -4.72 -1.11 -21.81
N TYR A 9 -3.51 -1.63 -21.65
CA TYR A 9 -2.30 -0.82 -21.51
C TYR A 9 -1.64 -0.47 -22.85
N GLY A 10 -2.01 -1.14 -23.94
CA GLY A 10 -1.41 -0.93 -25.26
C GLY A 10 0.03 -1.42 -25.38
N MET A 11 0.48 -2.26 -24.46
CA MET A 11 1.84 -2.80 -24.36
C MET A 11 1.82 -4.15 -23.62
N THR A 12 2.92 -4.90 -23.68
CA THR A 12 3.07 -6.16 -22.93
C THR A 12 3.12 -5.91 -21.42
N LEU A 13 2.82 -6.92 -20.60
CA LEU A 13 2.94 -6.78 -19.14
C LEU A 13 4.39 -6.57 -18.69
N GLU A 14 5.34 -7.14 -19.44
CA GLU A 14 6.77 -7.02 -19.22
C GLU A 14 7.23 -5.58 -19.50
N GLU A 15 6.75 -4.94 -20.57
CA GLU A 15 7.00 -3.52 -20.84
C GLU A 15 6.33 -2.59 -19.82
N PHE A 16 5.12 -2.93 -19.38
CA PHE A 16 4.41 -2.16 -18.35
C PHE A 16 5.15 -2.18 -17.00
N GLY A 17 5.74 -3.34 -16.65
CA GLY A 17 6.46 -3.55 -15.40
C GLY A 17 7.96 -3.23 -15.44
N LYS A 18 8.48 -2.64 -16.53
CA LYS A 18 9.93 -2.50 -16.76
C LYS A 18 10.66 -1.56 -15.81
N ASP A 19 9.94 -0.65 -15.15
CA ASP A 19 10.49 0.36 -14.24
C ASP A 19 9.79 0.30 -12.87
N PRO A 20 10.14 -0.68 -12.02
CA PRO A 20 9.54 -0.81 -10.70
C PRO A 20 9.94 0.33 -9.76
N GLU A 21 11.11 0.93 -9.93
CA GLU A 21 11.59 2.03 -9.08
C GLU A 21 10.82 3.32 -9.35
N GLY A 22 10.67 3.70 -10.62
CA GLY A 22 9.86 4.85 -11.03
C GLY A 22 8.38 4.69 -10.65
N ALA A 23 7.83 3.47 -10.81
CA ALA A 23 6.48 3.17 -10.34
C ALA A 23 6.33 3.32 -8.82
N THR A 24 7.32 2.87 -8.05
CA THR A 24 7.33 3.02 -6.57
C THR A 24 7.44 4.50 -6.17
N ALA A 25 8.27 5.28 -6.84
CA ALA A 25 8.40 6.71 -6.60
C ALA A 25 7.08 7.46 -6.90
N ALA A 26 6.44 7.17 -8.04
CA ALA A 26 5.15 7.76 -8.41
C ALA A 26 4.05 7.38 -7.40
N PHE A 27 4.02 6.12 -6.95
CA PHE A 27 3.12 5.68 -5.89
C PHE A 27 3.35 6.44 -4.58
N ARG A 28 4.61 6.61 -4.16
CA ARG A 28 4.95 7.39 -2.94
C ARG A 28 4.54 8.86 -3.05
N GLY A 29 4.63 9.46 -4.24
CA GLY A 29 4.14 10.81 -4.51
C GLY A 29 2.61 10.91 -4.44
N ALA A 30 1.88 9.91 -4.94
CA ALA A 30 0.42 9.88 -4.83
C ALA A 30 -0.11 9.84 -3.38
N LEU A 31 0.75 9.45 -2.42
CA LEU A 31 0.43 9.43 -0.98
C LEU A 31 0.73 10.76 -0.27
N ASP A 32 1.38 11.73 -0.93
CA ASP A 32 1.75 13.02 -0.32
C ASP A 32 0.60 13.71 0.44
N PRO A 33 -0.65 13.76 -0.07
CA PRO A 33 -1.74 14.42 0.62
C PRO A 33 -2.11 13.78 1.97
N LEU A 34 -1.75 12.51 2.19
CA LEU A 34 -2.08 11.77 3.41
C LEU A 34 -1.10 12.05 4.55
N ARG A 35 0.16 12.35 4.22
CA ARG A 35 1.23 12.55 5.20
C ARG A 35 0.89 13.63 6.24
N PRO A 36 0.45 14.86 5.89
CA PRO A 36 0.11 15.85 6.91
C PRO A 36 -1.07 15.42 7.80
N VAL A 37 -2.03 14.67 7.26
CA VAL A 37 -3.15 14.13 8.04
C VAL A 37 -2.67 13.10 9.06
N LEU A 38 -1.79 12.19 8.63
CA LEU A 38 -1.28 11.08 9.45
C LEU A 38 -0.14 11.48 10.41
N VAL A 39 0.44 12.67 10.24
CA VAL A 39 1.28 13.30 11.25
C VAL A 39 0.44 13.79 12.43
N GLN A 40 -0.76 14.31 12.16
CA GLN A 40 -1.64 14.89 13.17
C GLN A 40 -2.60 13.88 13.80
N ASN A 41 -2.93 12.82 13.07
CA ASN A 41 -3.97 11.86 13.43
C ASN A 41 -3.46 10.42 13.33
N LEU A 42 -4.02 9.53 14.15
CA LEU A 42 -3.68 8.11 14.09
C LEU A 42 -4.27 7.42 12.86
N PHE A 43 -5.42 7.90 12.38
CA PHE A 43 -6.21 7.38 11.26
C PHE A 43 -6.63 8.52 10.34
N LEU A 44 -7.03 8.20 9.11
CA LEU A 44 -7.54 9.18 8.15
C LEU A 44 -8.83 9.86 8.65
N GLY A 45 -9.64 9.14 9.42
CA GLY A 45 -10.83 9.67 10.08
C GLY A 45 -10.60 10.33 11.45
N GLY A 46 -9.35 10.49 11.90
CA GLY A 46 -9.02 11.07 13.20
C GLY A 46 -8.88 10.02 14.32
N ASN A 47 -9.89 9.92 15.19
CA ASN A 47 -9.80 9.21 16.46
C ASN A 47 -9.85 7.67 16.35
N GLY A 48 -10.36 7.13 15.24
CA GLY A 48 -10.49 5.67 15.04
C GLY A 48 -10.47 5.31 13.56
N PRO A 49 -10.24 4.02 13.23
CA PRO A 49 -10.21 3.56 11.85
C PRO A 49 -11.61 3.67 11.24
N GLY A 50 -11.71 4.33 10.09
CA GLY A 50 -12.94 4.45 9.31
C GLY A 50 -12.88 3.69 8.00
N TYR A 51 -13.94 3.83 7.20
CA TYR A 51 -13.97 3.26 5.85
C TYR A 51 -12.82 3.77 4.97
N ALA A 52 -12.45 5.05 5.11
CA ALA A 52 -11.32 5.66 4.41
C ALA A 52 -9.99 4.93 4.70
N ASP A 53 -9.81 4.50 5.95
CA ASP A 53 -8.61 3.74 6.33
C ASP A 53 -8.59 2.38 5.64
N TYR A 54 -9.71 1.65 5.70
CA TYR A 54 -9.77 0.30 5.14
C TYR A 54 -9.73 0.25 3.61
N ILE A 55 -10.33 1.22 2.91
CA ILE A 55 -10.29 1.25 1.44
C ILE A 55 -8.86 1.46 0.93
N LEU A 56 -8.09 2.34 1.57
CA LEU A 56 -6.69 2.56 1.21
C LEU A 56 -5.80 1.41 1.70
N PHE A 57 -6.02 0.94 2.93
CA PHE A 57 -5.29 -0.18 3.51
C PHE A 57 -5.39 -1.44 2.65
N GLY A 58 -6.56 -1.68 2.03
CA GLY A 58 -6.77 -2.78 1.11
C GLY A 58 -5.74 -2.81 -0.04
N THR A 59 -5.31 -1.66 -0.55
CA THR A 59 -4.27 -1.57 -1.59
C THR A 59 -2.91 -2.09 -1.08
N PHE A 60 -2.53 -1.71 0.15
CA PHE A 60 -1.31 -2.20 0.79
C PHE A 60 -1.39 -3.68 1.11
N GLN A 61 -2.53 -4.14 1.65
CA GLN A 61 -2.76 -5.54 1.97
C GLN A 61 -2.71 -6.43 0.73
N TRP A 62 -3.34 -6.00 -0.37
CA TRP A 62 -3.27 -6.69 -1.66
C TRP A 62 -1.83 -6.78 -2.16
N SER A 63 -1.07 -5.67 -2.15
CA SER A 63 0.32 -5.66 -2.57
C SER A 63 1.16 -6.67 -1.76
N ARG A 64 0.97 -6.71 -0.44
CA ARG A 64 1.64 -7.66 0.45
C ARG A 64 1.34 -9.12 0.10
N CYS A 65 0.15 -9.43 -0.41
CA CYS A 65 -0.20 -10.78 -0.82
C CYS A 65 0.50 -11.23 -2.12
N VAL A 66 0.93 -10.30 -2.98
CA VAL A 66 1.38 -10.61 -4.34
C VAL A 66 2.83 -10.23 -4.63
N SER A 67 3.48 -9.41 -3.79
CA SER A 67 4.82 -8.88 -4.07
C SER A 67 5.67 -8.68 -2.81
N PRO A 68 7.00 -8.94 -2.88
CA PRO A 68 7.96 -8.59 -1.82
C PRO A 68 8.39 -7.11 -1.84
N ALA A 69 7.84 -6.29 -2.73
CA ALA A 69 8.27 -4.90 -2.89
C ALA A 69 8.03 -4.05 -1.62
N ARG A 70 9.04 -3.28 -1.22
CA ARG A 70 8.97 -2.37 -0.08
C ARG A 70 8.44 -1.00 -0.50
N LEU A 71 7.13 -0.83 -0.36
CA LEU A 71 6.44 0.36 -0.87
C LEU A 71 6.68 1.65 -0.06
N LEU A 72 6.92 1.54 1.25
CA LEU A 72 7.06 2.67 2.17
C LEU A 72 8.33 2.50 3.00
N GLU A 73 9.05 3.59 3.26
CA GLU A 73 10.16 3.61 4.22
C GLU A 73 9.66 3.64 5.68
N PRO A 74 10.40 3.11 6.67
CA PRO A 74 9.95 3.06 8.06
C PRO A 74 9.69 4.42 8.73
N ASP A 75 10.32 5.49 8.24
CA ASP A 75 10.17 6.86 8.74
C ASP A 75 8.99 7.62 8.11
N ASP A 76 8.28 7.02 7.14
CA ASP A 76 7.09 7.61 6.54
C ASP A 76 5.88 7.52 7.50
N PRO A 77 5.12 8.60 7.77
CA PRO A 77 3.91 8.53 8.60
C PRO A 77 2.86 7.55 8.06
N VAL A 78 2.81 7.31 6.75
CA VAL A 78 1.93 6.30 6.14
C VAL A 78 2.37 4.88 6.53
N PHE A 79 3.67 4.65 6.73
CA PHE A 79 4.17 3.37 7.23
C PHE A 79 3.59 3.07 8.61
N ALA A 80 3.73 4.00 9.55
CA ALA A 80 3.23 3.82 10.92
C ALA A 80 1.70 3.63 10.97
N TRP A 81 0.96 4.36 10.14
CA TRP A 81 -0.49 4.18 9.97
C TRP A 81 -0.86 2.77 9.46
N ARG A 82 -0.16 2.27 8.43
CA ARG A 82 -0.39 0.93 7.89
C ARG A 82 -0.06 -0.14 8.92
N GLU A 83 1.02 0.00 9.68
CA GLU A 83 1.38 -0.95 10.74
C GLU A 83 0.29 -1.03 11.82
N ARG A 84 -0.30 0.10 12.22
CA ARG A 84 -1.44 0.10 13.14
C ARG A 84 -2.60 -0.75 12.61
N LEU A 85 -2.98 -0.58 11.34
CA LEU A 85 -4.07 -1.34 10.72
C LEU A 85 -3.72 -2.83 10.54
N LEU A 86 -2.46 -3.18 10.27
CA LEU A 86 -2.03 -4.58 10.18
C LEU A 86 -2.21 -5.34 11.49
N GLN A 87 -1.99 -4.67 12.62
CA GLN A 87 -2.08 -5.24 13.96
C GLN A 87 -3.52 -5.26 14.53
N MET A 88 -4.47 -4.55 13.89
CA MET A 88 -5.87 -4.59 14.30
C MET A 88 -6.49 -5.98 14.15
N HIS A 89 -7.61 -6.19 14.86
CA HIS A 89 -8.40 -7.43 14.81
C HIS A 89 -7.53 -8.65 15.14
N ASP A 90 -6.79 -8.56 16.26
CA ASP A 90 -5.82 -9.56 16.70
C ASP A 90 -4.77 -9.91 15.64
N GLY A 91 -4.37 -8.91 14.85
CA GLY A 91 -3.42 -9.06 13.76
C GLY A 91 -3.94 -9.93 12.60
N TYR A 92 -5.25 -9.94 12.33
CA TYR A 92 -5.85 -10.74 11.25
C TYR A 92 -5.13 -10.52 9.91
N ALA A 93 -4.95 -9.25 9.53
CA ALA A 93 -4.28 -8.89 8.29
C ALA A 93 -2.79 -9.26 8.34
N TRP A 94 -2.10 -9.02 9.46
CA TRP A 94 -0.69 -9.41 9.64
C TRP A 94 -0.46 -10.93 9.51
N LYS A 95 -1.32 -11.74 10.11
CA LYS A 95 -1.22 -13.22 10.11
C LYS A 95 -1.59 -13.85 8.77
N ALA A 96 -2.28 -13.11 7.89
CA ALA A 96 -2.60 -13.59 6.55
C ALA A 96 -1.32 -13.91 5.75
N LYS A 97 -1.41 -14.87 4.82
CA LYS A 97 -0.30 -15.20 3.93
C LYS A 97 0.08 -13.97 3.09
N GLY A 98 1.33 -13.55 3.19
CA GLY A 98 1.87 -12.43 2.43
C GLY A 98 3.35 -12.26 2.71
N TYR A 99 4.00 -11.39 1.95
CA TYR A 99 5.39 -11.02 2.15
C TYR A 99 5.55 -10.15 3.42
N PRO A 100 6.69 -10.22 4.12
CA PRO A 100 6.98 -9.29 5.20
C PRO A 100 7.14 -7.88 4.62
N VAL A 101 6.59 -6.87 5.30
CA VAL A 101 6.70 -5.51 4.78
C VAL A 101 8.10 -4.95 5.07
N TRP A 102 8.55 -5.12 6.30
CA TRP A 102 9.91 -4.90 6.78
C TRP A 102 10.24 -5.98 7.83
N THR A 103 11.52 -6.32 7.99
CA THR A 103 12.04 -7.30 8.96
C THR A 103 12.40 -6.63 10.26
#